data_AF-E8ZKG0-F1
#
_entry.id   AF-E8ZKG0-F1
#
_cell.length_a   1.000
_cell.length_b   1.000
_cell.length_c   1.000
_cell.angle_alpha   90.00
_cell.angle_beta   90.00
_cell.angle_gamma   90.00
#
_symmetry.space_group_name_H-M   'P 1'
#
loop_
_entity.id
_entity.type
_entity.pdbx_description
1 polymer ?
#
loop_
_entity_poly.entity_id
_entity_poly.type
_entity_poly.pdbx_seq_one_letter_code
_entity_poly.pdbx_strand_id
1 'polypeptide(L)'
;MLSYHERLQEWNRDKSLLFLSLYLVFSFLFLKSPTFTKLLFLIPILLYVYAFDIHFSLVKKAALLSIPLWLITFAPLPKVESTYPSLLNSYFSPHRYLISFVKGNYSEKASELISLLLFNGEKNTSQSYKAFRDLGIAHLVCISGFHFSLISKVIKTLCLGIRRIEKILIPIVLVLWWSFANYSIPGLRVLLDLFIPAKSRMRKWSTSVLIAPLFNVEIYASYSFLLSFFISLLLLLVKEYNCNHISKMAWSYFLIFIFTTLVFLPINRKIHFLSFFNLSLFFPIVSFLFIYCFLTFWFIPLSSGIEYMIHPFLSILEKARDNNRVFQVHEWGYGHSHLFLILFSIFLIVKHRRELY
;
A
#
# COMPACT_ATOMS: atom_id res chain seq x y z
N MET A 1 6.68 -26.04 0.65
CA MET A 1 6.74 -25.34 1.95
C MET A 1 8.19 -25.47 2.42
N LEU A 2 8.83 -24.39 2.88
CA LEU A 2 10.18 -24.49 3.44
C LEU A 2 10.12 -25.27 4.76
N SER A 3 11.12 -26.12 4.99
CA SER A 3 11.36 -26.78 6.27
C SER A 3 11.63 -25.76 7.38
N TYR A 4 11.50 -26.18 8.63
CA TYR A 4 11.79 -25.32 9.80
C TYR A 4 13.22 -24.74 9.73
N HIS A 5 14.22 -25.57 9.42
CA HIS A 5 15.62 -25.12 9.32
C HIS A 5 15.83 -24.11 8.18
N GLU A 6 15.20 -24.32 7.02
CA GLU A 6 15.29 -23.36 5.92
C GLU A 6 14.69 -22.01 6.28
N ARG A 7 13.53 -21.99 6.98
CA ARG A 7 12.90 -20.75 7.45
C ARG A 7 13.80 -20.01 8.44
N LEU A 8 14.38 -20.72 9.40
CA LEU A 8 15.26 -20.13 10.40
C LEU A 8 16.56 -19.58 9.76
N GLN A 9 17.13 -20.29 8.79
CA GLN A 9 18.30 -19.83 8.04
C GLN A 9 17.98 -18.59 7.19
N GLU A 10 16.85 -18.59 6.48
CA GLU A 10 16.39 -17.41 5.72
C GLU A 10 16.16 -16.22 6.65
N TRP A 11 15.47 -16.42 7.77
CA TRP A 11 15.24 -15.37 8.78
C TRP A 11 16.55 -14.81 9.36
N ASN A 12 17.49 -15.67 9.73
CA ASN A 12 18.77 -15.23 10.30
C ASN A 12 19.56 -14.34 9.34
N ARG A 13 19.38 -14.52 8.03
CA ARG A 13 19.98 -13.66 7.00
C ARG A 13 19.25 -12.33 6.83
N ASP A 14 17.93 -12.31 7.03
CA ASP A 14 17.09 -11.17 6.67
C ASP A 14 16.71 -10.28 7.86
N LYS A 15 16.75 -10.78 9.10
CA LYS A 15 16.35 -10.07 10.33
C LYS A 15 17.04 -8.72 10.52
N SER A 16 18.30 -8.62 10.13
CA SER A 16 19.12 -7.39 10.20
C SER A 16 18.68 -6.35 9.18
N LEU A 17 18.28 -6.78 7.98
CA LEU A 17 17.82 -5.87 6.93
C LEU A 17 16.42 -5.34 7.24
N LEU A 18 15.55 -6.20 7.78
CA LEU A 18 14.24 -5.81 8.28
C LEU A 18 14.37 -4.78 9.41
N PHE A 19 15.26 -5.01 10.38
CA PHE A 19 15.56 -4.05 11.44
C PHE A 19 15.95 -2.68 10.86
N LEU A 20 16.91 -2.65 9.95
CA LEU A 20 17.39 -1.40 9.35
C LEU A 20 16.25 -0.64 8.65
N SER A 21 15.40 -1.37 7.92
CA SER A 21 14.27 -0.80 7.18
C SER A 21 13.22 -0.19 8.12
N LEU A 22 12.85 -0.91 9.18
CA LEU A 22 11.91 -0.45 10.19
C LEU A 22 12.45 0.74 10.98
N TYR A 23 13.73 0.68 11.37
CA TYR A 23 14.41 1.76 12.07
C TYR A 23 14.48 3.04 11.23
N LEU A 24 14.71 2.92 9.92
CA LEU A 24 14.76 4.06 9.00
C LEU A 24 13.41 4.79 8.91
N VAL A 25 12.32 4.02 8.73
CA VAL A 25 10.96 4.54 8.69
C VAL A 25 10.59 5.21 10.01
N PHE A 26 10.88 4.55 11.13
CA PHE A 26 10.67 5.12 12.46
C PHE A 26 11.44 6.43 12.64
N SER A 27 12.74 6.42 12.32
CA SER A 27 13.60 7.59 12.48
C SER A 27 13.06 8.77 11.69
N PHE A 28 12.70 8.57 10.42
CA PHE A 28 12.11 9.63 9.60
C PHE A 28 10.83 10.20 10.22
N LEU A 29 9.90 9.34 10.65
CA LEU A 29 8.60 9.76 11.21
C LEU A 29 8.71 10.45 12.57
N PHE A 30 9.66 10.00 13.39
CA PHE A 30 9.96 10.61 14.68
C PHE A 30 10.61 11.99 14.47
N LEU A 31 11.64 12.05 13.63
CA LEU A 31 12.41 13.27 13.39
C LEU A 31 11.60 14.37 12.70
N LYS A 32 10.70 14.01 11.76
CA LYS A 32 9.83 14.99 11.08
C LYS A 32 8.82 15.66 12.03
N SER A 33 8.45 15.01 13.12
CA SER A 33 7.49 15.55 14.10
C SER A 33 7.70 14.86 15.45
N PRO A 34 8.68 15.34 16.25
CA PRO A 34 9.04 14.71 17.51
C PRO A 34 7.92 14.91 18.52
N THR A 35 7.45 13.82 19.11
CA THR A 35 6.49 13.84 20.22
C THR A 35 6.88 12.76 21.22
N PHE A 36 6.59 12.98 22.50
CA PHE A 36 6.87 12.01 23.55
C PHE A 36 6.24 10.63 23.26
N THR A 37 5.00 10.60 22.77
CA THR A 37 4.33 9.33 22.40
C THR A 37 5.02 8.58 21.29
N LYS A 38 5.68 9.27 20.34
CA LYS A 38 6.47 8.61 19.29
C LYS A 38 7.80 8.11 19.82
N LEU A 39 8.40 8.76 20.82
CA LEU A 39 9.63 8.27 21.47
C LEU A 39 9.44 6.86 22.06
N LEU A 40 8.23 6.56 22.54
CA LEU A 40 7.89 5.24 23.08
C LEU A 40 7.98 4.10 22.05
N PHE A 41 8.00 4.38 20.74
CA PHE A 41 8.31 3.37 19.72
C PHE A 41 9.77 2.88 19.76
N LEU A 42 10.65 3.49 20.56
CA LEU A 42 11.95 2.89 20.90
C LEU A 42 11.79 1.56 21.66
N ILE A 43 10.70 1.37 22.41
CA ILE A 43 10.44 0.13 23.15
C ILE A 43 10.37 -1.08 22.20
N PRO A 44 9.48 -1.13 21.18
CA PRO A 44 9.46 -2.24 20.24
C PRO A 44 10.76 -2.36 19.42
N ILE A 45 11.48 -1.27 19.15
CA ILE A 45 12.78 -1.33 18.46
C ILE A 45 13.83 -2.06 19.32
N LEU A 46 13.95 -1.69 20.59
CA LEU A 46 14.87 -2.35 21.53
C LEU A 46 14.47 -3.80 21.77
N LEU A 47 13.17 -4.06 21.89
CA LEU A 47 12.65 -5.42 21.99
C LEU A 47 13.02 -6.25 20.76
N TYR A 48 12.94 -5.69 19.54
CA TYR A 48 13.36 -6.38 18.32
C TYR A 48 14.86 -6.72 18.36
N VAL A 49 15.70 -5.76 18.77
CA VAL A 49 17.15 -5.96 18.90
C VAL A 49 17.46 -7.12 19.84
N TYR A 50 16.80 -7.15 21.00
CA TYR A 50 16.95 -8.21 21.99
C TYR A 50 16.36 -9.55 21.53
N ALA A 51 15.15 -9.55 20.97
CA ALA A 51 14.42 -10.75 20.59
C ALA A 51 15.08 -11.55 19.47
N PHE A 52 15.85 -10.86 18.60
CA PHE A 52 16.46 -11.44 17.40
C PHE A 52 17.98 -11.31 17.36
N ASP A 53 18.62 -10.96 18.49
CA ASP A 53 20.08 -10.85 18.63
C ASP A 53 20.73 -9.99 17.54
N ILE A 54 20.22 -8.77 17.36
CA ILE A 54 20.77 -7.83 16.38
C ILE A 54 22.09 -7.26 16.89
N HIS A 55 23.16 -7.41 16.10
CA HIS A 55 24.47 -6.88 16.46
C HIS A 55 24.45 -5.37 16.71
N PHE A 56 24.99 -4.95 17.84
CA PHE A 56 25.03 -3.54 18.25
C PHE A 56 25.76 -2.63 17.24
N SER A 57 26.75 -3.17 16.51
CA SER A 57 27.42 -2.44 15.42
C SER A 57 26.46 -2.01 14.31
N LEU A 58 25.43 -2.81 14.01
CA LEU A 58 24.39 -2.45 13.06
C LEU A 58 23.48 -1.36 13.61
N VAL A 59 23.13 -1.42 14.90
CA VAL A 59 22.33 -0.38 15.57
C VAL A 59 23.04 0.98 15.48
N LYS A 60 24.36 1.02 15.74
CA LYS A 60 25.17 2.24 15.56
C LYS A 60 25.12 2.76 14.13
N LYS A 61 25.30 1.89 13.13
CA LYS A 61 25.22 2.26 11.71
C LYS A 61 23.84 2.81 11.33
N ALA A 62 22.77 2.19 11.83
CA ALA A 62 21.40 2.64 11.60
C ALA A 62 21.16 4.04 12.19
N ALA A 63 21.65 4.29 13.41
CA ALA A 63 21.58 5.60 14.05
C ALA A 63 22.41 6.67 13.33
N LEU A 64 23.56 6.32 12.74
CA LEU A 64 24.32 7.25 11.91
C LEU A 64 23.60 7.57 10.59
N LEU A 65 22.96 6.57 9.97
CA LEU A 65 22.20 6.73 8.73
C LEU A 65 20.95 7.60 8.90
N SER A 66 20.40 7.72 10.12
CA SER A 66 19.26 8.62 10.35
C SER A 66 19.65 10.10 10.38
N ILE A 67 20.93 10.44 10.60
CA ILE A 67 21.41 11.84 10.63
C ILE A 67 21.26 12.53 9.26
N PRO A 68 21.75 11.97 8.14
CA PRO A 68 21.50 12.56 6.82
C PRO A 68 20.01 12.70 6.48
N LEU A 69 19.20 11.68 6.82
CA LEU A 69 17.74 11.75 6.64
C LEU A 69 17.13 12.88 7.44
N TRP A 70 17.60 13.10 8.67
CA TRP A 70 17.17 14.21 9.51
C TRP A 70 17.46 15.57 8.88
N LEU A 71 18.67 15.76 8.37
CA LEU A 71 19.05 17.01 7.71
C LEU A 71 18.17 17.29 6.50
N ILE A 72 17.81 16.26 5.74
CA ILE A 72 16.92 16.39 4.57
C ILE A 72 15.48 16.72 5.00
N THR A 73 15.01 16.25 6.17
CA THR A 73 13.65 16.58 6.65
C THR A 73 13.43 18.04 7.06
N PHE A 74 14.49 18.81 7.34
CA PHE A 74 14.38 20.24 7.63
C PHE A 74 14.41 21.13 6.39
N ALA A 75 14.86 20.60 5.25
CA ALA A 75 14.70 21.31 3.99
C ALA A 75 13.20 21.40 3.66
N PRO A 76 12.68 22.59 3.28
CA PRO A 76 11.30 22.72 2.81
C PRO A 76 11.17 21.99 1.47
N LEU A 77 10.92 20.70 1.52
CA LEU A 77 10.67 19.87 0.36
C LEU A 77 9.21 20.04 -0.07
N PRO A 78 8.93 20.12 -1.39
CA PRO A 78 7.57 20.25 -1.89
C PRO A 78 6.74 19.02 -1.49
N LYS A 79 5.50 19.25 -1.03
CA LYS A 79 4.57 18.19 -0.62
C LYS A 79 4.43 17.11 -1.70
N VAL A 80 4.51 15.85 -1.28
CA VAL A 80 4.43 14.68 -2.15
C VAL A 80 3.04 14.50 -2.76
N GLU A 81 2.88 14.86 -4.03
CA GLU A 81 1.75 14.44 -4.86
C GLU A 81 2.12 13.30 -5.82
N SER A 82 3.41 13.13 -6.15
CA SER A 82 3.94 12.06 -7.00
C SER A 82 5.36 11.66 -6.60
N THR A 83 5.83 10.47 -7.02
CA THR A 83 7.23 10.03 -6.82
C THR A 83 8.19 10.54 -7.89
N TYR A 84 7.79 11.54 -8.69
CA TYR A 84 8.56 12.04 -9.83
C TYR A 84 9.00 13.49 -9.59
N PRO A 85 10.19 13.91 -10.04
CA PRO A 85 10.61 15.31 -9.94
C PRO A 85 9.61 16.23 -10.67
N SER A 86 9.17 17.29 -9.99
CA SER A 86 8.15 18.23 -10.48
C SER A 86 8.45 18.80 -11.88
N LEU A 87 9.73 18.95 -12.22
CA LEU A 87 10.20 19.52 -13.49
C LEU A 87 9.85 18.68 -14.73
N LEU A 88 9.86 17.35 -14.67
CA LEU A 88 9.52 16.54 -15.86
C LEU A 88 8.00 16.35 -16.00
N ASN A 89 7.25 16.34 -14.89
CA ASN A 89 5.79 16.27 -14.91
C ASN A 89 5.17 17.55 -15.54
N SER A 90 5.89 18.67 -15.54
CA SER A 90 5.49 19.86 -16.30
C SER A 90 5.67 19.75 -17.81
N TYR A 91 6.62 18.94 -18.31
CA TYR A 91 6.90 18.82 -19.75
C TYR A 91 6.21 17.61 -20.40
N PHE A 92 6.03 16.51 -19.66
CA PHE A 92 5.39 15.30 -20.18
C PHE A 92 4.52 14.66 -19.10
N SER A 93 3.21 14.86 -19.18
CA SER A 93 2.24 14.28 -18.26
C SER A 93 1.23 13.41 -19.00
N PRO A 94 1.57 12.15 -19.34
CA PRO A 94 0.64 11.19 -19.93
C PRO A 94 -0.67 11.09 -19.14
N HIS A 95 -0.57 11.20 -17.81
CA HIS A 95 -1.71 11.24 -16.91
C HIS A 95 -2.72 12.32 -17.30
N ARG A 96 -2.31 13.58 -17.50
CA ARG A 96 -3.21 14.67 -17.87
C ARG A 96 -3.89 14.42 -19.22
N TYR A 97 -3.14 13.95 -20.21
CA TYR A 97 -3.69 13.64 -21.53
C TYR A 97 -4.74 12.53 -21.46
N LEU A 98 -4.47 11.47 -20.69
CA LEU A 98 -5.40 10.36 -20.52
C LEU A 98 -6.67 10.79 -19.76
N ILE A 99 -6.56 11.62 -18.71
CA ILE A 99 -7.73 12.17 -18.02
C ILE A 99 -8.57 13.03 -18.97
N SER A 100 -7.95 13.91 -19.76
CA SER A 100 -8.66 14.71 -20.77
C SER A 100 -9.33 13.85 -21.83
N PHE A 101 -8.66 12.78 -22.28
CA PHE A 101 -9.24 11.81 -23.23
C PHE A 101 -10.48 11.11 -22.64
N VAL A 102 -10.42 10.66 -21.38
CA VAL A 102 -11.57 10.05 -20.69
C VAL A 102 -12.73 11.05 -20.58
N LYS A 103 -12.46 12.33 -20.27
CA LYS A 103 -13.54 13.33 -20.21
C LYS A 103 -14.17 13.63 -21.56
N GLY A 104 -13.39 13.60 -22.63
CA GLY A 104 -13.90 13.88 -23.97
C GLY A 104 -14.75 12.75 -24.58
N ASN A 105 -14.65 11.53 -24.04
CA ASN A 105 -15.23 10.34 -24.68
C ASN A 105 -16.28 9.59 -23.83
N TYR A 106 -16.51 9.98 -22.58
CA TYR A 106 -17.42 9.29 -21.67
C TYR A 106 -18.32 10.28 -20.93
N SER A 107 -19.51 9.84 -20.51
CA SER A 107 -20.38 10.62 -19.60
C SER A 107 -19.66 11.00 -18.31
N GLU A 108 -20.08 12.10 -17.67
CA GLU A 108 -19.42 12.64 -16.47
C GLU A 108 -19.20 11.57 -15.38
N LYS A 109 -20.25 10.81 -15.03
CA LYS A 109 -20.17 9.73 -14.02
C LYS A 109 -19.21 8.60 -14.41
N ALA A 110 -19.23 8.18 -15.68
CA ALA A 110 -18.33 7.16 -16.17
C ALA A 110 -16.87 7.66 -16.20
N SER A 111 -16.68 8.91 -16.62
CA SER A 111 -15.38 9.56 -16.70
C SER A 111 -14.72 9.66 -15.32
N GLU A 112 -15.48 10.02 -14.27
CA GLU A 112 -14.99 10.05 -12.88
C GLU A 112 -14.52 8.66 -12.44
N LEU A 113 -15.36 7.63 -12.64
CA LEU A 113 -15.07 6.29 -12.15
C LEU A 113 -13.88 5.66 -12.90
N ILE A 114 -13.80 5.81 -14.21
CA ILE A 114 -12.66 5.34 -15.02
C ILE A 114 -11.38 6.07 -14.59
N SER A 115 -11.45 7.39 -14.42
CA SER A 115 -10.32 8.21 -13.97
C SER A 115 -9.79 7.78 -12.61
N LEU A 116 -10.69 7.44 -11.68
CA LEU A 116 -10.33 6.89 -10.37
C LEU A 116 -9.67 5.52 -10.53
N LEU A 117 -10.36 4.56 -11.17
CA LEU A 117 -9.96 3.16 -11.28
C LEU A 117 -8.62 2.98 -12.01
N LEU A 118 -8.44 3.65 -13.15
CA LEU A 118 -7.30 3.43 -14.04
C LEU A 118 -6.15 4.40 -13.83
N PHE A 119 -6.44 5.64 -13.45
CA PHE A 119 -5.46 6.73 -13.48
C PHE A 119 -5.28 7.48 -12.16
N ASN A 120 -5.95 7.04 -11.08
CA ASN A 120 -5.85 7.67 -9.75
C ASN A 120 -6.24 9.16 -9.75
N GLY A 121 -7.03 9.60 -10.74
CA GLY A 121 -7.42 10.98 -10.94
C GLY A 121 -8.59 11.42 -10.05
N GLU A 122 -8.76 12.74 -9.91
CA GLU A 122 -10.03 13.37 -9.49
C GLU A 122 -10.57 13.01 -8.09
N LYS A 123 -9.73 12.49 -7.19
CA LYS A 123 -10.15 12.06 -5.84
C LYS A 123 -10.85 13.16 -5.03
N ASN A 124 -10.38 14.40 -5.13
CA ASN A 124 -10.89 15.49 -4.30
C ASN A 124 -12.26 15.99 -4.78
N THR A 125 -12.55 15.87 -6.07
CA THR A 125 -13.76 16.39 -6.71
C THR A 125 -14.81 15.31 -6.95
N SER A 126 -14.42 14.05 -7.12
CA SER A 126 -15.33 12.97 -7.49
C SER A 126 -16.34 12.62 -6.38
N GLN A 127 -17.61 12.56 -6.75
CA GLN A 127 -18.68 12.05 -5.89
C GLN A 127 -18.55 10.54 -5.67
N SER A 128 -18.17 9.81 -6.71
CA SER A 128 -17.90 8.37 -6.64
C SER A 128 -16.84 8.08 -5.57
N TYR A 129 -15.74 8.83 -5.55
CA TYR A 129 -14.70 8.66 -4.53
C TYR A 129 -15.22 8.85 -3.09
N LYS A 130 -16.07 9.87 -2.87
CA LYS A 130 -16.69 10.11 -1.56
C LYS A 130 -17.53 8.90 -1.12
N ALA A 131 -18.31 8.31 -2.03
CA ALA A 131 -19.10 7.12 -1.72
C ALA A 131 -18.23 5.92 -1.29
N PHE A 132 -17.16 5.62 -2.03
CA PHE A 132 -16.23 4.57 -1.61
C PHE A 132 -15.56 4.87 -0.27
N ARG A 133 -15.21 6.13 -0.01
CA ARG A 133 -14.60 6.55 1.27
C ARG A 133 -15.58 6.37 2.42
N ASP A 134 -16.83 6.81 2.25
CA ASP A 134 -17.86 6.71 3.28
C ASP A 134 -18.22 5.26 3.60
N LEU A 135 -18.03 4.34 2.64
CA LEU A 135 -18.17 2.89 2.82
C LEU A 135 -16.92 2.20 3.40
N GLY A 136 -15.81 2.92 3.59
CA GLY A 136 -14.54 2.36 4.06
C GLY A 136 -13.77 1.54 3.01
N ILE A 137 -14.12 1.68 1.73
CA ILE A 137 -13.59 0.88 0.61
C ILE A 137 -12.89 1.72 -0.48
N ALA A 138 -12.55 2.98 -0.20
CA ALA A 138 -11.82 3.87 -1.13
C ALA A 138 -10.50 3.30 -1.67
N HIS A 139 -9.87 2.37 -0.95
CA HIS A 139 -8.65 1.70 -1.39
C HIS A 139 -8.87 0.74 -2.59
N LEU A 140 -10.12 0.33 -2.86
CA LEU A 140 -10.47 -0.48 -4.03
C LEU A 140 -10.39 0.33 -5.33
N VAL A 141 -10.62 1.65 -5.26
CA VAL A 141 -10.61 2.54 -6.44
C VAL A 141 -9.41 3.47 -6.48
N CYS A 142 -8.63 3.56 -5.40
CA CYS A 142 -7.31 4.19 -5.46
C CYS A 142 -6.32 3.21 -6.07
N ILE A 143 -5.58 3.66 -7.10
CA ILE A 143 -4.46 2.86 -7.60
C ILE A 143 -3.53 2.50 -6.44
N SER A 144 -3.27 1.21 -6.36
CA SER A 144 -2.55 0.55 -5.28
C SER A 144 -1.78 -0.63 -5.87
N GLY A 145 -0.90 -1.25 -5.09
CA GLY A 145 -0.14 -2.39 -5.61
C GLY A 145 -1.02 -3.60 -6.00
N PHE A 146 -2.28 -3.63 -5.55
CA PHE A 146 -3.28 -4.58 -6.04
C PHE A 146 -3.53 -4.45 -7.54
N HIS A 147 -3.72 -3.22 -8.04
CA HIS A 147 -3.99 -2.93 -9.44
C HIS A 147 -2.83 -3.36 -10.35
N PHE A 148 -1.59 -3.06 -9.97
CA PHE A 148 -0.39 -3.54 -10.68
C PHE A 148 -0.28 -5.06 -10.67
N SER A 149 -0.70 -5.72 -9.57
CA SER A 149 -0.76 -7.18 -9.49
C SER A 149 -1.83 -7.78 -10.40
N LEU A 150 -2.99 -7.12 -10.54
CA LEU A 150 -4.03 -7.50 -11.49
C LEU A 150 -3.52 -7.39 -12.92
N ILE A 151 -2.92 -6.26 -13.30
CA ILE A 151 -2.30 -6.06 -14.62
C ILE A 151 -1.33 -7.19 -14.94
N SER A 152 -0.44 -7.51 -14.00
CA SER A 152 0.52 -8.61 -14.16
C SER A 152 -0.17 -9.96 -14.41
N LYS A 153 -1.30 -10.24 -13.73
CA LYS A 153 -2.06 -11.48 -13.93
C LYS A 153 -2.75 -11.50 -15.29
N VAL A 154 -3.39 -10.40 -15.68
CA VAL A 154 -4.04 -10.26 -16.99
C VAL A 154 -3.04 -10.51 -18.11
N ILE A 155 -1.85 -9.90 -18.05
CA ILE A 155 -0.79 -10.12 -19.04
C ILE A 155 -0.38 -11.59 -19.11
N LYS A 156 -0.17 -12.26 -17.97
CA LYS A 156 0.17 -13.70 -17.93
C LYS A 156 -0.90 -14.57 -18.59
N THR A 157 -2.17 -14.27 -18.33
CA THR A 157 -3.29 -14.97 -18.94
C THR A 157 -3.33 -14.74 -20.45
N LEU A 158 -3.17 -13.49 -20.91
CA LEU A 158 -3.15 -13.16 -22.34
C LEU A 158 -1.95 -13.76 -23.09
N CYS A 159 -0.78 -13.82 -22.44
CA CYS A 159 0.41 -14.44 -23.00
C CYS A 159 0.43 -15.97 -22.87
N LEU A 160 -0.68 -16.60 -22.44
CA LEU A 160 -0.81 -18.05 -22.28
C LEU A 160 0.33 -18.70 -21.48
N GLY A 161 0.93 -17.98 -20.52
CA GLY A 161 2.02 -18.52 -19.72
C GLY A 161 3.40 -18.51 -20.39
N ILE A 162 3.58 -17.88 -21.57
CA ILE A 162 4.85 -17.88 -22.30
C ILE A 162 5.89 -17.02 -21.54
N ARG A 163 6.68 -17.68 -20.69
CA ARG A 163 7.62 -17.05 -19.74
C ARG A 163 8.59 -16.03 -20.36
N ARG A 164 9.03 -16.23 -21.60
CA ARG A 164 9.97 -15.29 -22.27
C ARG A 164 9.30 -13.95 -22.55
N ILE A 165 8.05 -13.97 -23.02
CA ILE A 165 7.27 -12.76 -23.32
C ILE A 165 6.89 -12.08 -22.01
N GLU A 166 6.40 -12.83 -21.03
CA GLU A 166 6.01 -12.30 -19.72
C GLU A 166 7.14 -11.53 -19.02
N LYS A 167 8.36 -12.05 -19.08
CA LYS A 167 9.55 -11.43 -18.46
C LYS A 167 9.88 -10.05 -19.03
N ILE A 168 9.49 -9.78 -20.27
CA ILE A 168 9.74 -8.51 -20.95
C ILE A 168 8.51 -7.61 -20.85
N LEU A 169 7.33 -8.15 -21.18
CA LEU A 169 6.10 -7.39 -21.30
C LEU A 169 5.58 -6.87 -19.97
N ILE A 170 5.65 -7.67 -18.89
CA ILE A 170 5.16 -7.24 -17.56
C ILE A 170 5.93 -6.00 -17.08
N PRO A 171 7.28 -5.99 -17.01
CA PRO A 171 8.01 -4.79 -16.60
C PRO A 171 7.67 -3.56 -17.45
N ILE A 172 7.61 -3.71 -18.79
CA ILE A 172 7.31 -2.59 -19.70
C ILE A 172 5.92 -2.01 -19.41
N VAL A 173 4.89 -2.86 -19.36
CA VAL A 173 3.51 -2.41 -19.13
C VAL A 173 3.36 -1.78 -17.75
N LEU A 174 3.97 -2.35 -16.70
CA LEU A 174 3.87 -1.78 -15.36
C LEU A 174 4.58 -0.42 -15.24
N VAL A 175 5.72 -0.22 -15.92
CA VAL A 175 6.40 1.09 -15.95
C VAL A 175 5.56 2.13 -16.69
N LEU A 176 4.99 1.77 -17.85
CA LEU A 176 4.08 2.64 -18.59
C LEU A 176 2.85 3.00 -17.74
N TRP A 177 2.23 2.00 -17.12
CA TRP A 177 1.07 2.18 -16.26
C TRP A 177 1.39 3.03 -15.03
N TRP A 178 2.60 2.93 -14.48
CA TRP A 178 3.04 3.80 -13.41
C TRP A 178 3.06 5.27 -13.83
N SER A 179 3.49 5.59 -15.05
CA SER A 179 3.40 6.95 -15.58
C SER A 179 1.94 7.41 -15.76
N PHE A 180 1.07 6.51 -16.24
CA PHE A 180 -0.36 6.78 -16.41
C PHE A 180 -1.07 6.98 -15.08
N ALA A 181 -0.56 6.36 -14.02
CA ALA A 181 -1.02 6.52 -12.64
C ALA A 181 -0.39 7.74 -11.94
N ASN A 182 0.11 8.73 -12.69
CA ASN A 182 0.84 9.91 -12.19
C ASN A 182 2.00 9.55 -11.25
N TYR A 183 2.75 8.51 -11.60
CA TYR A 183 3.85 8.00 -10.77
C TYR A 183 3.40 7.75 -9.33
N SER A 184 2.26 7.06 -9.18
CA SER A 184 1.68 6.81 -7.86
C SER A 184 2.68 6.10 -6.95
N ILE A 185 2.72 6.54 -5.70
CA ILE A 185 3.61 5.99 -4.67
C ILE A 185 3.41 4.47 -4.46
N PRO A 186 2.17 3.93 -4.45
CA PRO A 186 1.98 2.48 -4.39
C PRO A 186 2.51 1.73 -5.62
N GLY A 187 2.56 2.37 -6.79
CA GLY A 187 3.14 1.80 -8.01
C GLY A 187 4.64 1.60 -7.89
N LEU A 188 5.36 2.57 -7.32
CA LEU A 188 6.80 2.47 -7.06
C LEU A 188 7.15 1.21 -6.26
N ARG A 189 6.38 0.89 -5.22
CA ARG A 189 6.58 -0.32 -4.43
C ARG A 189 6.57 -1.59 -5.29
N VAL A 190 5.58 -1.72 -6.16
CA VAL A 190 5.45 -2.92 -7.00
C VAL A 190 6.57 -3.01 -8.03
N LEU A 191 7.01 -1.87 -8.57
CA LEU A 191 8.16 -1.82 -9.46
C LEU A 191 9.45 -2.23 -8.73
N LEU A 192 9.68 -1.72 -7.52
CA LEU A 192 10.83 -2.12 -6.70
C LEU A 192 10.84 -3.64 -6.44
N ASP A 193 9.70 -4.22 -6.08
CA ASP A 193 9.57 -5.68 -5.87
C ASP A 193 9.89 -6.50 -7.14
N LEU A 194 9.67 -5.92 -8.33
CA LEU A 194 9.97 -6.55 -9.62
C LEU A 194 11.47 -6.47 -9.97
N PHE A 195 12.11 -5.32 -9.72
CA PHE A 195 13.50 -5.08 -10.11
C PHE A 195 14.53 -5.52 -9.07
N ILE A 196 14.16 -5.68 -7.79
CA ILE A 196 15.10 -6.14 -6.76
C ILE A 196 15.35 -7.65 -6.88
N PRO A 197 16.60 -8.09 -7.18
CA PRO A 197 16.93 -9.48 -7.45
C PRO A 197 17.16 -10.26 -6.14
N ALA A 198 16.14 -10.36 -5.29
CA ALA A 198 16.18 -11.17 -4.07
C ALA A 198 15.20 -12.36 -4.12
N LYS A 199 15.65 -13.53 -3.64
CA LYS A 199 14.81 -14.72 -3.54
C LYS A 199 13.84 -14.62 -2.35
N SER A 200 14.35 -14.18 -1.20
CA SER A 200 13.54 -13.94 0.00
C SER A 200 12.58 -12.78 -0.22
N ARG A 201 11.31 -12.99 0.16
CA ARG A 201 10.29 -11.94 0.14
C ARG A 201 10.54 -10.89 1.22
N MET A 202 11.06 -11.29 2.38
CA MET A 202 11.39 -10.36 3.46
C MET A 202 12.56 -9.46 3.05
N ARG A 203 13.57 -10.04 2.40
CA ARG A 203 14.70 -9.29 1.86
C ARG A 203 14.28 -8.31 0.77
N LYS A 204 13.42 -8.74 -0.16
CA LYS A 204 12.82 -7.87 -1.18
C LYS A 204 12.11 -6.69 -0.53
N TRP A 205 11.18 -6.97 0.38
CA TRP A 205 10.42 -5.94 1.10
C TRP A 205 11.35 -4.94 1.79
N SER A 206 12.34 -5.42 2.53
CA SER A 206 13.27 -4.58 3.29
C SER A 206 14.13 -3.73 2.35
N THR A 207 14.64 -4.32 1.27
CA THR A 207 15.42 -3.59 0.26
C THR A 207 14.57 -2.53 -0.45
N SER A 208 13.30 -2.84 -0.77
CA SER A 208 12.34 -1.91 -1.36
C SER A 208 12.15 -0.69 -0.45
N VAL A 209 12.02 -0.88 0.87
CA VAL A 209 11.93 0.23 1.84
C VAL A 209 13.17 1.10 1.79
N LEU A 210 14.36 0.50 1.85
CA LEU A 210 15.64 1.24 1.91
C LEU A 210 15.95 2.02 0.63
N ILE A 211 15.53 1.51 -0.52
CA ILE A 211 15.75 2.15 -1.83
C ILE A 211 14.72 3.25 -2.12
N ALA A 212 13.51 3.16 -1.56
CA ALA A 212 12.41 4.08 -1.85
C ALA A 212 12.78 5.58 -1.73
N PRO A 213 13.56 6.02 -0.71
CA PRO A 213 14.00 7.41 -0.58
C PRO A 213 14.84 7.94 -1.74
N LEU A 214 15.50 7.07 -2.53
CA LEU A 214 16.27 7.49 -3.70
C LEU A 214 15.36 8.05 -4.82
N PHE A 215 14.10 7.64 -4.86
CA PHE A 215 13.11 8.14 -5.82
C PHE A 215 12.42 9.39 -5.29
N ASN A 216 12.11 9.42 -4.00
CA ASN A 216 11.58 10.60 -3.31
C ASN A 216 11.86 10.47 -1.82
N VAL A 217 12.67 11.38 -1.24
CA VAL A 217 13.05 11.32 0.18
C VAL A 217 11.84 11.50 1.11
N GLU A 218 10.83 12.25 0.69
CA GLU A 218 9.60 12.45 1.46
C GLU A 218 8.63 11.26 1.41
N ILE A 219 8.97 10.16 0.75
CA ILE A 219 8.08 9.01 0.57
C ILE A 219 7.58 8.43 1.90
N TYR A 220 8.39 8.49 2.95
CA TYR A 220 8.02 8.07 4.30
C TYR A 220 7.02 9.00 5.00
N ALA A 221 6.78 10.20 4.48
CA ALA A 221 5.69 11.06 4.95
C ALA A 221 4.33 10.66 4.35
N SER A 222 4.32 9.82 3.31
CA SER A 222 3.08 9.41 2.65
C SER A 222 2.37 8.30 3.43
N TYR A 223 1.17 8.60 3.93
CA TYR A 223 0.29 7.60 4.56
C TYR A 223 0.00 6.42 3.63
N SER A 224 -0.26 6.68 2.34
CA SER A 224 -0.55 5.63 1.37
C SER A 224 0.64 4.69 1.15
N PHE A 225 1.87 5.23 1.18
CA PHE A 225 3.08 4.42 1.14
C PHE A 225 3.22 3.54 2.37
N LEU A 226 3.21 4.16 3.56
CA LEU A 226 3.41 3.46 4.82
C LEU A 226 2.37 2.35 5.02
N LEU A 227 1.10 2.67 4.78
CA LEU A 227 0.02 1.69 4.89
C LEU A 227 0.24 0.50 3.96
N SER A 228 0.56 0.78 2.69
CA SER A 228 0.87 -0.23 1.69
C SER A 228 2.04 -1.12 2.11
N PHE A 229 3.11 -0.54 2.67
CA PHE A 229 4.28 -1.28 3.12
C PHE A 229 4.01 -2.13 4.35
N PHE A 230 3.40 -1.56 5.39
CA PHE A 230 3.10 -2.29 6.63
C PHE A 230 2.07 -3.39 6.41
N ILE A 231 1.04 -3.19 5.58
CA ILE A 231 0.10 -4.27 5.22
C ILE A 231 0.84 -5.43 4.56
N SER A 232 1.75 -5.15 3.61
CA SER A 232 2.58 -6.20 3.00
C SER A 232 3.47 -6.92 4.03
N LEU A 233 4.05 -6.19 4.99
CA LEU A 233 4.85 -6.80 6.04
C LEU A 233 4.01 -7.73 6.91
N LEU A 234 2.81 -7.31 7.33
CA LEU A 234 1.89 -8.15 8.10
C LEU A 234 1.56 -9.45 7.35
N LEU A 235 1.27 -9.37 6.05
CA LEU A 235 1.02 -10.55 5.21
C LEU A 235 2.24 -11.48 5.13
N LEU A 236 3.45 -10.93 5.05
CA LEU A 236 4.68 -11.72 5.07
C LEU A 236 4.88 -12.42 6.41
N LEU A 237 4.67 -11.73 7.53
CA LEU A 237 4.81 -12.30 8.87
C LEU A 237 3.82 -13.44 9.12
N VAL A 238 2.53 -13.25 8.76
CA VAL A 238 1.49 -14.29 8.93
C VAL A 238 1.77 -15.52 8.07
N LYS A 239 2.41 -15.36 6.92
CA LYS A 239 2.78 -16.48 6.06
C LYS A 239 3.73 -17.46 6.77
N GLU A 240 4.57 -16.96 7.68
CA GLU A 240 5.51 -17.76 8.46
C GLU A 240 4.85 -18.50 9.63
N TYR A 241 3.61 -18.17 10.00
CA TYR A 241 2.92 -18.83 11.12
C TYR A 241 2.67 -20.32 10.84
N ASN A 242 2.80 -21.16 11.85
CA ASN A 242 2.59 -22.59 11.76
C ASN A 242 1.11 -22.95 11.94
N CYS A 243 0.28 -22.51 10.98
CA CYS A 243 -1.16 -22.82 10.96
C CYS A 243 -1.67 -23.11 9.55
N ASN A 244 -2.89 -23.64 9.45
CA ASN A 244 -3.52 -23.95 8.17
C ASN A 244 -3.87 -22.68 7.36
N HIS A 245 -4.18 -22.84 6.06
CA HIS A 245 -4.42 -21.72 5.15
C HIS A 245 -5.58 -20.81 5.60
N ILE A 246 -6.67 -21.40 6.11
CA ILE A 246 -7.84 -20.66 6.60
C ILE A 246 -7.45 -19.77 7.78
N SER A 247 -6.68 -20.32 8.73
CA SER A 247 -6.19 -19.57 9.89
C SER A 247 -5.25 -18.44 9.48
N LYS A 248 -4.35 -18.68 8.51
CA LYS A 248 -3.48 -17.61 7.96
C LYS A 248 -4.28 -16.48 7.33
N MET A 249 -5.33 -16.83 6.60
CA MET A 249 -6.23 -15.83 6.02
C MET A 249 -6.93 -15.01 7.11
N ALA A 250 -7.49 -15.67 8.13
CA ALA A 250 -8.14 -15.01 9.27
C ALA A 250 -7.16 -14.08 10.02
N TRP A 251 -5.95 -14.56 10.33
CA TRP A 251 -4.89 -13.75 10.96
C TRP A 251 -4.51 -12.53 10.12
N SER A 252 -4.36 -12.70 8.81
CA SER A 252 -4.05 -11.61 7.89
C SER A 252 -5.11 -10.51 7.95
N TYR A 253 -6.39 -10.90 7.85
CA TYR A 253 -7.50 -9.95 7.95
C TYR A 253 -7.56 -9.25 9.30
N PHE A 254 -7.42 -10.01 10.40
CA PHE A 254 -7.48 -9.47 11.75
C PHE A 254 -6.37 -8.45 12.03
N LEU A 255 -5.13 -8.78 11.70
CA LEU A 255 -3.99 -7.88 11.93
C LEU A 255 -4.06 -6.62 11.06
N ILE A 256 -4.49 -6.76 9.79
CA ILE A 256 -4.70 -5.61 8.90
C ILE A 256 -5.82 -4.72 9.46
N PHE A 257 -6.93 -5.30 9.93
CA PHE A 257 -8.04 -4.55 10.51
C PHE A 257 -7.60 -3.76 11.76
N ILE A 258 -6.90 -4.38 12.70
CA ILE A 258 -6.36 -3.68 13.88
C ILE A 258 -5.42 -2.55 13.45
N PHE A 259 -4.44 -2.85 12.60
CA PHE A 259 -3.45 -1.88 12.17
C PHE A 259 -4.08 -0.67 11.47
N THR A 260 -4.95 -0.92 10.49
CA THR A 260 -5.67 0.13 9.74
C THR A 260 -6.57 0.95 10.66
N THR A 261 -7.30 0.30 11.58
CA THR A 261 -8.13 0.99 12.56
C THR A 261 -7.28 1.92 13.42
N LEU A 262 -6.19 1.43 14.00
CA LEU A 262 -5.32 2.25 14.85
C LEU A 262 -4.70 3.44 14.11
N VAL A 263 -4.38 3.29 12.82
CA VAL A 263 -3.84 4.37 11.98
C VAL A 263 -4.91 5.42 11.64
N PHE A 264 -6.13 5.00 11.29
CA PHE A 264 -7.17 5.91 10.75
C PHE A 264 -8.19 6.41 11.77
N LEU A 265 -8.38 5.72 12.90
CA LEU A 265 -9.31 6.13 13.94
C LEU A 265 -9.06 7.56 14.48
N PRO A 266 -7.82 8.04 14.71
CA PRO A 266 -7.61 9.40 15.19
C PRO A 266 -7.89 10.47 14.12
N ILE A 267 -7.90 10.08 12.84
CA ILE A 267 -8.17 10.96 11.70
C ILE A 267 -9.68 11.06 11.45
N ASN A 268 -10.34 9.91 11.34
CA ASN A 268 -11.73 9.84 10.88
C ASN A 268 -12.74 9.80 12.02
N ARG A 269 -12.32 9.42 13.24
CA ARG A 269 -13.16 9.20 14.43
C ARG A 269 -14.35 8.29 14.18
N LYS A 270 -14.22 7.42 13.17
CA LYS A 270 -15.29 6.59 12.62
C LYS A 270 -14.77 5.17 12.48
N ILE A 271 -15.52 4.22 13.02
CA ILE A 271 -15.31 2.79 12.78
C ILE A 271 -16.42 2.33 11.84
N HIS A 272 -16.03 1.90 10.65
CA HIS A 272 -16.94 1.32 9.67
C HIS A 272 -17.00 -0.19 9.89
N PHE A 273 -17.80 -0.66 10.85
CA PHE A 273 -17.87 -2.11 11.14
C PHE A 273 -18.30 -2.91 9.90
N LEU A 274 -19.21 -2.35 9.10
CA LEU A 274 -19.65 -2.93 7.83
C LEU A 274 -18.64 -2.80 6.69
N SER A 275 -17.52 -2.07 6.85
CA SER A 275 -16.51 -1.98 5.79
C SER A 275 -15.94 -3.34 5.43
N PHE A 276 -15.94 -4.30 6.37
CA PHE A 276 -15.53 -5.68 6.10
C PHE A 276 -16.47 -6.36 5.10
N PHE A 277 -17.79 -6.31 5.33
CA PHE A 277 -18.78 -6.88 4.41
C PHE A 277 -18.79 -6.14 3.07
N ASN A 278 -18.70 -4.80 3.11
CA ASN A 278 -18.60 -3.98 1.90
C ASN A 278 -17.35 -4.35 1.10
N LEU A 279 -16.21 -4.55 1.76
CA LEU A 279 -14.99 -4.96 1.09
C LEU A 279 -15.16 -6.31 0.39
N SER A 280 -15.72 -7.31 1.07
CA SER A 280 -15.96 -8.64 0.48
C SER A 280 -16.92 -8.59 -0.71
N LEU A 281 -17.97 -7.75 -0.65
CA LEU A 281 -18.95 -7.60 -1.72
C LEU A 281 -18.40 -6.82 -2.92
N PHE A 282 -17.78 -5.67 -2.67
CA PHE A 282 -17.34 -4.75 -3.72
C PHE A 282 -15.99 -5.12 -4.32
N PHE A 283 -15.11 -5.81 -3.60
CA PHE A 283 -13.81 -6.25 -4.12
C PHE A 283 -13.91 -7.02 -5.46
N PRO A 284 -14.71 -8.09 -5.61
CA PRO A 284 -14.79 -8.81 -6.88
C PRO A 284 -15.36 -7.94 -8.01
N ILE A 285 -16.36 -7.11 -7.71
CA ILE A 285 -17.02 -6.24 -8.69
C ILE A 285 -16.04 -5.17 -9.20
N VAL A 286 -15.36 -4.48 -8.29
CA VAL A 286 -14.36 -3.45 -8.63
C VAL A 286 -13.17 -4.06 -9.38
N SER A 287 -12.73 -5.26 -8.98
CA SER A 287 -11.66 -5.99 -9.69
C SER A 287 -12.05 -6.30 -11.12
N PHE A 288 -13.28 -6.77 -11.34
CA PHE A 288 -13.80 -7.06 -12.67
C PHE A 288 -13.91 -5.79 -13.51
N LEU A 289 -14.49 -4.72 -12.96
CA LEU A 289 -14.58 -3.41 -13.61
C LEU A 289 -13.20 -2.88 -13.99
N PHE A 290 -12.21 -2.99 -13.10
CA PHE A 290 -10.84 -2.58 -13.38
C PHE A 290 -10.24 -3.36 -14.55
N ILE A 291 -10.36 -4.70 -14.56
CA ILE A 291 -9.84 -5.54 -15.65
C ILE A 291 -10.53 -5.19 -16.97
N TYR A 292 -11.86 -5.06 -16.95
CA TYR A 292 -12.64 -4.69 -18.13
C TYR A 292 -12.19 -3.33 -18.68
N CYS A 293 -12.12 -2.30 -17.84
CA CYS A 293 -11.65 -0.97 -18.24
C CYS A 293 -10.20 -1.00 -18.73
N PHE A 294 -9.31 -1.74 -18.06
CA PHE A 294 -7.91 -1.88 -18.47
C PHE A 294 -7.76 -2.47 -19.88
N LEU A 295 -8.60 -3.45 -20.25
CA LEU A 295 -8.58 -4.10 -21.56
C LEU A 295 -9.28 -3.27 -22.65
N THR A 296 -10.39 -2.62 -22.32
CA THR A 296 -11.27 -1.98 -23.30
C THR A 296 -11.01 -0.49 -23.50
N PHE A 297 -10.38 0.20 -22.54
CA PHE A 297 -10.12 1.65 -22.64
C PHE A 297 -9.32 2.04 -23.90
N TRP A 298 -8.49 1.13 -24.41
CA TRP A 298 -7.71 1.33 -25.64
C TRP A 298 -8.54 1.23 -26.93
N PHE A 299 -9.77 0.74 -26.85
CA PHE A 299 -10.63 0.47 -28.00
C PHE A 299 -11.99 1.18 -27.84
N ILE A 300 -12.10 2.37 -28.43
CA ILE A 300 -13.29 3.27 -28.33
C ILE A 300 -14.64 2.56 -28.59
N PRO A 301 -14.80 1.63 -29.56
CA PRO A 301 -16.10 0.97 -29.75
C PRO A 301 -16.51 0.08 -28.57
N LEU A 302 -15.53 -0.61 -27.96
CA LEU A 302 -15.74 -1.49 -26.81
C LEU A 302 -16.01 -0.69 -25.52
N SER A 303 -15.60 0.58 -25.48
CA SER A 303 -15.75 1.41 -24.31
C SER A 303 -17.16 1.94 -24.09
N SER A 304 -18.01 1.96 -25.13
CA SER A 304 -19.45 2.27 -24.99
C SER A 304 -20.19 1.28 -24.07
N GLY A 305 -19.71 0.03 -24.00
CA GLY A 305 -20.22 -0.98 -23.07
C GLY A 305 -19.98 -0.67 -21.59
N ILE A 306 -19.01 0.20 -21.28
CA ILE A 306 -18.69 0.59 -19.91
C ILE A 306 -19.88 1.33 -19.27
N GLU A 307 -20.62 2.15 -20.02
CA GLU A 307 -21.73 2.91 -19.44
C GLU A 307 -22.85 2.01 -18.89
N TYR A 308 -23.18 0.94 -19.62
CA TYR A 308 -24.16 -0.06 -19.18
C TYR A 308 -23.75 -0.79 -17.90
N MET A 309 -22.44 -0.96 -17.68
CA MET A 309 -21.92 -1.58 -16.46
C MET A 309 -21.81 -0.61 -15.29
N ILE A 310 -21.47 0.65 -15.55
CA ILE A 310 -21.22 1.66 -14.51
C ILE A 310 -22.52 2.09 -13.84
N HIS A 311 -23.60 2.30 -14.59
CA HIS A 311 -24.87 2.77 -14.02
C HIS A 311 -25.46 1.89 -12.91
N PRO A 312 -25.67 0.58 -13.10
CA PRO A 312 -26.17 -0.28 -12.04
C PRO A 312 -25.18 -0.38 -10.87
N PHE A 313 -23.88 -0.38 -11.16
CA PHE A 313 -22.84 -0.39 -10.13
C PHE A 313 -22.89 0.85 -9.22
N LEU A 314 -22.98 2.05 -9.80
CA LEU A 314 -23.08 3.29 -9.05
C LEU A 314 -24.37 3.34 -8.21
N SER A 315 -25.48 2.84 -8.74
CA SER A 315 -26.75 2.74 -7.99
C SER A 315 -26.61 1.83 -6.76
N ILE A 316 -25.95 0.68 -6.90
CA ILE A 316 -25.67 -0.22 -5.76
C ILE A 316 -24.75 0.46 -4.74
N LEU A 317 -23.73 1.17 -5.22
CA LEU A 317 -22.77 1.90 -4.36
C LEU A 317 -23.46 3.00 -3.55
N GLU A 318 -24.32 3.81 -4.18
CA GLU A 318 -25.11 4.85 -3.52
C GLU A 318 -26.05 4.25 -2.47
N LYS A 319 -26.81 3.20 -2.84
CA LYS A 319 -27.71 2.53 -1.90
C LYS A 319 -26.97 1.90 -0.71
N ALA A 320 -25.78 1.34 -0.93
CA ALA A 320 -24.96 0.82 0.16
C ALA A 320 -24.48 1.94 1.09
N ARG A 321 -24.07 3.09 0.52
CA ARG A 321 -23.62 4.26 1.28
C ARG A 321 -24.72 4.78 2.19
N ASP A 322 -25.94 4.92 1.68
CA ASP A 322 -27.07 5.44 2.44
C ASP A 322 -27.45 4.53 3.63
N ASN A 323 -27.19 3.23 3.51
CA ASN A 323 -27.42 2.25 4.57
C ASN A 323 -26.23 2.04 5.51
N ASN A 324 -25.12 2.77 5.32
CA ASN A 324 -23.91 2.53 6.09
C ASN A 324 -24.02 3.13 7.50
N ARG A 325 -24.22 2.27 8.50
CA ARG A 325 -24.15 2.68 9.91
C ARG A 325 -22.68 2.81 10.33
N VAL A 326 -22.32 3.99 10.83
CA VAL A 326 -20.96 4.30 11.28
C VAL A 326 -20.97 4.52 12.79
N PHE A 327 -20.05 3.87 13.49
CA PHE A 327 -19.84 4.12 14.92
C PHE A 327 -18.87 5.28 15.11
N GLN A 328 -19.30 6.34 15.80
CA GLN A 328 -18.47 7.51 16.06
C GLN A 328 -17.73 7.37 17.39
N VAL A 329 -16.41 7.54 17.37
CA VAL A 329 -15.56 7.48 18.57
C VAL A 329 -15.04 8.89 18.85
N HIS A 330 -15.63 9.56 19.85
CA HIS A 330 -15.43 10.99 20.06
C HIS A 330 -14.08 11.33 20.71
N GLU A 331 -13.55 10.44 21.56
CA GLU A 331 -12.37 10.71 22.40
C GLU A 331 -11.06 10.05 21.92
N TRP A 332 -11.09 9.38 20.77
CA TRP A 332 -9.91 8.67 20.28
C TRP A 332 -8.89 9.58 19.60
N GLY A 333 -7.90 10.04 20.38
CA GLY A 333 -6.78 10.85 19.89
C GLY A 333 -5.56 10.05 19.40
N TYR A 334 -4.61 10.75 18.77
CA TYR A 334 -3.34 10.17 18.31
C TYR A 334 -2.52 9.49 19.41
N GLY A 335 -2.57 10.00 20.65
CA GLY A 335 -1.86 9.40 21.78
C GLY A 335 -2.30 7.96 22.06
N HIS A 336 -3.61 7.71 22.11
CA HIS A 336 -4.18 6.38 22.26
C HIS A 336 -3.77 5.46 21.09
N SER A 337 -3.91 5.94 19.85
CA SER A 337 -3.46 5.19 18.67
C SER A 337 -1.99 4.80 18.73
N HIS A 338 -1.10 5.72 19.11
CA HIS A 338 0.34 5.42 19.24
C HIS A 338 0.59 4.36 20.31
N LEU A 339 -0.05 4.47 21.49
CA LEU A 339 0.07 3.50 22.57
C LEU A 339 -0.35 2.09 22.10
N PHE A 340 -1.52 1.97 21.48
CA PHE A 340 -2.01 0.68 20.98
C PHE A 340 -1.17 0.15 19.82
N LEU A 341 -0.59 1.02 18.97
CA LEU A 341 0.35 0.60 17.93
C LEU A 341 1.67 0.06 18.50
N ILE A 342 2.14 0.63 19.61
CA ILE A 342 3.31 0.12 20.34
C ILE A 342 3.01 -1.27 20.91
N LEU A 343 1.88 -1.44 21.60
CA LEU A 343 1.45 -2.73 22.12
C LEU A 343 1.26 -3.76 21.00
N PHE A 344 0.67 -3.35 19.88
CA PHE A 344 0.52 -4.17 18.68
C PHE A 344 1.88 -4.60 18.10
N SER A 345 2.86 -3.68 18.05
CA SER A 345 4.21 -3.99 17.57
C SER A 345 4.94 -4.95 18.50
N ILE A 346 4.83 -4.78 19.82
CA ILE A 346 5.36 -5.71 20.83
C ILE A 346 4.74 -7.10 20.63
N PHE A 347 3.42 -7.17 20.51
CA PHE A 347 2.71 -8.41 20.24
C PHE A 347 3.24 -9.11 18.98
N LEU A 348 3.40 -8.37 17.87
CA LEU A 348 3.91 -8.92 16.61
C LEU A 348 5.33 -9.47 16.75
N ILE A 349 6.22 -8.77 17.45
CA ILE A 349 7.61 -9.22 17.68
C ILE A 349 7.62 -10.52 18.49
N VAL A 350 6.89 -10.55 19.61
CA VAL A 350 6.83 -11.74 20.48
C VAL A 350 6.18 -12.91 19.76
N LYS A 351 5.07 -12.68 19.06
CA LYS A 351 4.38 -13.72 18.29
C LYS A 351 5.27 -14.25 17.18
N HIS A 352 5.95 -13.39 16.43
CA HIS A 352 6.82 -13.83 15.35
C HIS A 352 8.03 -14.63 15.87
N ARG A 353 8.63 -14.22 16.98
CA ARG A 353 9.70 -14.99 17.63
C ARG A 353 9.24 -16.41 17.98
N ARG A 354 8.07 -16.55 18.62
CA ARG A 354 7.49 -17.86 19.00
C ARG A 354 7.11 -18.77 17.82
N GLU A 355 6.92 -18.19 16.64
CA GLU A 355 6.61 -18.97 15.43
C GLU A 355 7.89 -19.41 14.69
N LEU A 356 9.00 -18.73 14.95
CA LEU A 356 10.31 -19.02 14.37
C LEU A 356 11.19 -19.93 15.23
N TYR A 357 11.04 -19.87 16.55
CA TYR A 357 11.74 -20.65 17.57
C TYR A 357 10.73 -21.39 18.43
#